data_AF-A0A7Z8VK78-F1
#
_entry.id   AF-A0A7Z8VK78-F1
#
_cell.length_a   1.000
_cell.length_b   1.000
_cell.length_c   1.000
_cell.angle_alpha   90.00
_cell.angle_beta   90.00
_cell.angle_gamma   90.00
#
_symmetry.space_group_name_H-M   'P 1'
#
loop_
_entity.id
_entity.type
_entity.pdbx_description
1 polymer ?
#
loop_
_entity_poly.entity_id
_entity_poly.type
_entity_poly.pdbx_seq_one_letter_code
_entity_poly.pdbx_strand_id
1 'polypeptide(L)' 'MSKIVAILNQKGGAGKTTIATNLARSLQTINRFCRIKFTTPGYL' A
#
# COMPACT_ATOMS: atom_id res chain seq x y z
N MET A 1 2.41 1.10 -19.62
CA MET A 1 2.35 -0.22 -18.95
C MET A 1 2.27 0.02 -17.43
N SER A 2 1.20 -0.42 -16.77
CA SER A 2 1.03 -0.26 -15.32
C SER A 2 1.72 -1.38 -14.55
N LYS A 3 2.38 -1.08 -13.43
CA LYS A 3 2.95 -2.08 -12.53
C LYS A 3 2.04 -2.27 -11.31
N ILE A 4 1.86 -3.51 -10.88
CA ILE A 4 1.11 -3.87 -9.68
C ILE A 4 2.10 -4.33 -8.61
N VAL A 5 2.04 -3.73 -7.43
CA VAL A 5 2.87 -4.09 -6.27
C VAL A 5 1.94 -4.55 -5.14
N ALA A 6 2.09 -5.81 -4.70
CA ALA A 6 1.33 -6.37 -3.60
C ALA A 6 2.15 -6.33 -2.30
N ILE A 7 1.61 -5.68 -1.26
CA ILE A 7 2.23 -5.63 0.08
C ILE A 7 1.58 -6.71 0.94
N LEU A 8 2.31 -7.79 1.18
CA LEU A 8 1.89 -8.95 1.97
C LEU A 8 2.67 -9.00 3.29
N ASN A 9 2.09 -9.60 4.31
CA ASN A 9 2.79 -9.81 5.59
C ASN A 9 2.19 -11.00 6.33
N GLN A 10 3.04 -11.78 7.02
CA GLN A 10 2.71 -13.10 7.61
C GLN A 10 1.67 -13.03 8.75
N LYS A 11 1.49 -11.87 9.40
CA LYS A 11 0.56 -11.69 10.53
C LYS A 11 -0.24 -10.38 10.45
N GLY A 12 -1.40 -10.34 11.10
CA GLY A 12 -2.14 -9.11 11.41
C GLY A 12 -1.34 -8.19 12.34
N GLY A 13 -1.51 -6.87 12.21
CA GLY A 13 -0.80 -5.88 13.05
C GLY A 13 0.66 -5.58 12.65
N ALA A 14 1.22 -6.26 11.66
CA ALA A 14 2.62 -6.08 11.23
C ALA A 14 2.87 -4.83 10.35
N GLY A 15 2.01 -3.80 10.42
CA GLY A 15 2.24 -2.52 9.73
C GLY A 15 2.06 -2.52 8.21
N LYS A 16 1.32 -3.48 7.62
CA LYS A 16 1.07 -3.55 6.16
C LYS A 16 0.59 -2.23 5.57
N THR A 17 -0.40 -1.61 6.21
CA THR A 17 -0.96 -0.33 5.80
C THR A 17 0.08 0.79 5.85
N THR A 18 0.89 0.82 6.91
CA THR A 18 1.97 1.81 7.08
C THR A 18 3.00 1.72 5.96
N ILE A 19 3.46 0.51 5.64
CA ILE A 19 4.42 0.28 4.55
C ILE A 19 3.82 0.68 3.20
N ALA A 20 2.59 0.27 2.91
CA ALA A 20 1.90 0.62 1.67
C ALA A 20 1.81 2.15 1.50
N THR A 21 1.39 2.87 2.55
CA THR A 21 1.28 4.33 2.56
C THR A 21 2.63 5.01 2.32
N ASN A 22 3.67 4.61 3.07
CA ASN A 22 5.00 5.20 2.92
C ASN A 22 5.61 4.93 1.55
N LEU A 23 5.42 3.73 1.00
CA LEU A 23 5.89 3.38 -0.34
C LEU A 23 5.24 4.26 -1.41
N ALA A 24 3.92 4.45 -1.37
CA ALA A 24 3.27 5.33 -2.34
C ALA A 24 3.69 6.79 -2.19
N ARG A 25 3.90 7.26 -0.95
CA ARG A 25 4.43 8.60 -0.72
C ARG A 25 5.81 8.77 -1.34
N SER A 26 6.70 7.80 -1.15
CA SER A 26 8.03 7.80 -1.77
C SER A 26 7.94 7.81 -3.31
N LEU A 27 7.05 7.00 -3.90
CA LEU A 27 6.83 7.01 -5.35
C LEU A 27 6.36 8.38 -5.86
N GLN A 28 5.45 9.04 -5.15
CA GLN A 28 5.01 10.39 -5.49
C GLN A 28 6.16 11.40 -5.42
N THR A 29 7.06 11.30 -4.42
CA THR A 29 8.20 12.24 -4.28
C THR A 29 9.22 12.14 -5.42
N ILE A 30 9.27 11.01 -6.12
CA ILE A 30 10.12 10.81 -7.31
C ILE A 30 9.33 10.99 -8.62
N ASN A 31 8.24 11.79 -8.58
CA ASN A 31 7.35 12.08 -9.70
C ASN A 31 6.75 10.83 -10.39
N ARG A 32 6.47 9.77 -9.63
CA ARG A 32 5.70 8.61 -10.13
C ARG A 32 4.24 8.74 -9.74
N PHE A 33 3.37 8.60 -10.74
CA PHE A 33 1.93 8.46 -10.50
C PHE A 33 1.64 7.07 -9.92
N CYS A 34 1.08 7.02 -8.71
CA CYS A 34 0.65 5.78 -8.07
C CYS A 34 -0.63 5.97 -7.26
N ARG A 35 -1.44 4.91 -7.16
CA ARG A 35 -2.66 4.86 -6.34
C ARG A 35 -2.61 3.64 -5.43
N ILE A 36 -2.89 3.82 -4.14
CA ILE A 36 -3.07 2.70 -3.21
C ILE A 36 -4.56 2.36 -3.14
N LYS A 37 -4.86 1.07 -3.04
CA LYS A 37 -6.19 0.56 -2.69
C LYS A 37 -6.10 -0.18 -1.36
N PHE A 38 -6.81 0.32 -0.35
CA PHE A 38 -7.07 -0.41 0.88
C PHE A 38 -8.52 -0.91 0.87
N THR A 39 -8.76 -2.03 1.54
CA THR A 39 -10.10 -2.53 1.83
C THR A 39 -10.50 -2.04 3.21
N THR A 40 -11.75 -1.61 3.37
CA THR A 40 -12.32 -1.30 4.68
C THR A 40 -12.27 -2.54 5.58
N PRO A 41 -11.98 -2.40 6.88
CA PRO A 41 -12.19 -3.48 7.82
C PRO A 41 -13.63 -3.98 7.66
N GLY A 42 -13.82 -5.27 7.41
CA GLY A 42 -15.15 -5.84 7.32
C GLY A 42 -15.82 -5.71 8.69
N TYR A 43 -16.89 -4.93 8.77
CA TYR A 43 -17.88 -5.11 9.83
C TYR A 43 -18.65 -6.38 9.46
N LEU A 44 -18.31 -7.48 10.14
CA LEU A 44 -19.19 -8.64 10.26
C LEU A 44 -20.29 -8.31 11.26
#